data_AF-A0A7X5X7I9-F1
#
_entry.id   AF-A0A7X5X7I9-F1
#
_cell.length_a   1.000
_cell.length_b   1.000
_cell.length_c   1.000
_cell.angle_alpha   90.00
_cell.angle_beta   90.00
_cell.angle_gamma   90.00
#
_symmetry.space_group_name_H-M   'P 1'
#
loop_
_entity.id
_entity.type
_entity.pdbx_description
1 polymer ?
#
loop_
_entity_poly.entity_id
_entity_poly.type
_entity_poly.pdbx_seq_one_letter_code
_entity_poly.pdbx_strand_id
1 'polypeptide(L)'
;MPANPRTKRNPKDHTGNQKAILAEQNADEIAKRKGELAMRQEEKRAGLEDPIALDEKGRTIQNVSEEQASEGPVEVPPETVNIRIACDLEKVTIGQGTAFDFREGQVYTVPLHVAQHLDRLGYVWQWL
;
A
#
# COMPACT_ATOMS: atom_id res chain seq x y z
N MET A 1 -11.81 -50.38 -7.54
CA MET A 1 -10.34 -50.30 -7.74
C MET A 1 -9.68 -50.92 -6.51
N PRO A 2 -8.87 -51.98 -6.62
CA PRO A 2 -8.23 -52.58 -5.45
C PRO A 2 -7.13 -51.66 -4.91
N ALA A 3 -7.13 -51.45 -3.59
CA ALA A 3 -6.12 -50.65 -2.90
C ALA A 3 -4.72 -51.23 -3.14
N ASN A 4 -3.83 -50.43 -3.71
CA ASN A 4 -2.45 -50.81 -4.00
C ASN A 4 -1.68 -51.00 -2.68
N PRO A 5 -1.19 -52.21 -2.34
CA PRO A 5 -0.68 -52.53 -1.00
C PRO A 5 0.74 -52.01 -0.67
N ARG A 6 1.21 -50.95 -1.34
CA ARG A 6 2.51 -50.31 -1.05
C ARG A 6 2.41 -49.22 0.03
N THR A 7 1.53 -49.39 1.01
CA THR A 7 1.21 -48.39 2.04
C THR A 7 2.17 -48.39 3.24
N LYS A 8 3.07 -49.37 3.35
CA LYS A 8 4.08 -49.40 4.42
C LYS A 8 5.43 -48.94 3.88
N ARG A 9 5.88 -47.77 4.35
CA ARG A 9 7.19 -47.18 4.06
C ARG A 9 8.28 -48.16 4.47
N ASN A 10 9.07 -48.64 3.52
CA ASN A 10 10.12 -49.61 3.79
C ASN A 10 11.27 -48.89 4.54
N PRO A 11 11.65 -49.33 5.75
CA PRO A 11 12.66 -48.65 6.56
C PRO A 11 14.07 -48.65 5.93
N LYS A 12 14.35 -49.53 4.97
CA LYS A 12 15.62 -49.55 4.21
C LYS A 12 15.66 -48.57 3.03
N ASP A 13 14.52 -47.95 2.68
CA ASP A 13 14.42 -47.05 1.52
C ASP A 13 14.82 -45.62 1.91
N HIS A 14 16.14 -45.37 1.89
CA HIS A 14 16.72 -44.08 2.29
C HIS A 14 16.20 -42.91 1.44
N THR A 15 16.00 -43.11 0.14
CA THR A 15 15.58 -42.06 -0.79
C THR A 15 14.12 -41.65 -0.56
N GLY A 16 13.22 -42.60 -0.34
CA GLY A 16 11.83 -42.31 0.04
C GLY A 16 11.73 -41.67 1.43
N ASN A 17 12.62 -42.04 2.35
CA ASN A 17 12.71 -41.45 3.69
C ASN A 17 13.14 -39.98 3.64
N GLN A 18 14.22 -39.69 2.94
CA GLN A 18 14.71 -38.32 2.73
C GLN A 18 13.68 -37.45 2.00
N LYS A 19 12.99 -37.99 0.99
CA LYS A 19 11.99 -37.23 0.23
C LYS A 19 10.85 -36.72 1.12
N ALA A 20 10.31 -37.52 2.04
CA ALA A 20 9.24 -36.99 2.89
C ALA A 20 9.75 -36.10 4.03
N ILE A 21 10.98 -36.29 4.52
CA ILE A 21 11.59 -35.35 5.48
C ILE A 21 11.75 -33.97 4.81
N LEU A 22 12.25 -33.93 3.58
CA LEU A 22 12.37 -32.70 2.79
C LEU A 22 10.99 -32.11 2.47
N ALA A 23 9.99 -32.94 2.16
CA ALA A 23 8.63 -32.47 1.90
C ALA A 23 7.99 -31.84 3.14
N GLU A 24 8.22 -32.41 4.32
CA GLU A 24 7.72 -31.91 5.61
C GLU A 24 8.39 -30.58 5.96
N GLN A 25 9.71 -30.48 5.85
CA GLN A 25 10.46 -29.23 6.08
C GLN A 25 10.00 -28.10 5.13
N ASN A 26 9.79 -28.41 3.86
CA ASN A 26 9.38 -27.43 2.87
C ASN A 26 7.93 -26.99 3.10
N ALA A 27 7.04 -27.89 3.55
CA ALA A 27 5.67 -27.55 3.93
C ALA A 27 5.65 -26.56 5.12
N ASP A 28 6.49 -26.79 6.12
CA ASP A 28 6.67 -25.87 7.26
C ASP A 28 7.22 -24.50 6.83
N GLU A 29 8.23 -24.46 5.96
CA GLU A 29 8.76 -23.20 5.43
C GLU A 29 7.73 -22.42 4.61
N ILE A 30 6.95 -23.11 3.77
CA ILE A 30 5.87 -22.49 2.99
C ILE A 30 4.80 -21.94 3.92
N ALA A 31 4.44 -22.67 4.99
CA ALA A 31 3.47 -22.21 5.98
C ALA A 31 3.95 -20.96 6.71
N LYS A 32 5.21 -20.92 7.14
CA LYS A 32 5.82 -19.74 7.77
C LYS A 32 5.83 -18.53 6.85
N ARG A 33 6.30 -18.69 5.61
CA ARG A 33 6.30 -17.58 4.61
C ARG A 33 4.90 -17.08 4.31
N LYS A 34 3.91 -17.96 4.23
CA LYS A 34 2.50 -17.55 4.03
C LYS A 34 1.99 -16.70 5.20
N GLY A 35 2.35 -17.06 6.43
CA GLY A 35 2.01 -16.26 7.62
C GLY A 35 2.62 -14.86 7.59
N GLU A 36 3.92 -14.75 7.28
CA GLU A 36 4.60 -13.46 7.17
C GLU A 36 4.02 -12.57 6.06
N LEU A 37 3.65 -13.17 4.93
CA LEU A 37 3.00 -12.46 3.83
C LEU A 37 1.60 -11.96 4.20
N ALA A 38 0.83 -12.74 4.95
CA ALA A 38 -0.51 -12.35 5.39
C ALA A 38 -0.46 -11.12 6.30
N MET A 39 0.40 -11.14 7.33
CA MET A 39 0.57 -9.99 8.24
C MET A 39 0.99 -8.72 7.47
N ARG A 40 1.96 -8.84 6.57
CA ARG A 40 2.43 -7.70 5.77
C ARG A 40 1.34 -7.15 4.84
N GLN A 41 0.44 -8.00 4.36
CA GLN A 41 -0.67 -7.57 3.51
C GLN A 41 -1.75 -6.85 4.32
N GLU A 42 -2.01 -7.28 5.56
CA GLU A 42 -2.92 -6.61 6.49
C GLU A 42 -2.39 -5.22 6.88
N GLU A 43 -1.11 -5.09 7.21
CA GLU A 43 -0.48 -3.79 7.49
C GLU A 43 -0.58 -2.82 6.31
N LYS A 44 -0.35 -3.32 5.07
CA LYS A 44 -0.50 -2.52 3.86
C LYS A 44 -1.95 -2.10 3.58
N ARG A 45 -2.92 -2.94 3.94
CA ARG A 45 -4.34 -2.60 3.81
C ARG A 45 -4.74 -1.53 4.82
N ALA A 46 -4.29 -1.65 6.06
CA ALA A 46 -4.57 -0.66 7.11
C ALA A 46 -4.02 0.73 6.74
N GLY A 47 -2.75 0.79 6.31
CA GLY A 47 -2.15 2.07 5.88
C GLY A 47 -2.73 2.66 4.59
N LEU A 48 -3.66 1.97 3.90
CA LEU A 48 -4.35 2.50 2.73
C LEU A 48 -5.58 3.35 3.12
N GLU A 49 -6.13 3.14 4.31
CA GLU A 49 -7.34 3.81 4.79
C GLU A 49 -7.04 5.12 5.52
N ASP A 50 -5.82 5.29 6.03
CA ASP A 50 -5.39 6.52 6.68
C ASP A 50 -5.17 7.64 5.64
N PRO A 51 -5.85 8.81 5.78
CA PRO A 51 -5.67 9.92 4.86
C PRO A 51 -4.28 10.54 5.04
N ILE A 52 -3.49 10.56 3.97
CA ILE A 52 -2.17 11.21 3.96
C ILE A 52 -2.37 12.65 3.48
N ALA A 53 -2.07 13.62 4.34
CA ALA A 53 -2.03 15.03 3.94
C ALA A 53 -0.72 15.33 3.19
N LEU A 54 -0.81 15.88 1.97
CA LEU A 54 0.34 16.41 1.24
C LEU A 54 0.32 17.94 1.27
N ASP A 55 1.45 18.53 1.65
CA ASP A 55 1.67 19.98 1.58
C ASP A 55 1.83 20.46 0.13
N GLU A 56 1.72 21.79 -0.11
CA GLU A 56 2.02 22.46 -1.39
C GLU A 56 3.44 22.19 -1.91
N LYS A 57 4.32 21.59 -1.09
CA LYS A 57 5.69 21.15 -1.44
C LYS A 57 5.83 19.64 -1.66
N GLY A 58 4.74 18.89 -1.75
CA GLY A 58 4.78 17.45 -2.06
C GLY A 58 5.38 16.58 -0.95
N ARG A 59 5.47 17.13 0.27
CA ARG A 59 5.93 16.39 1.45
C ARG A 59 4.73 15.80 2.17
N THR A 60 4.82 14.52 2.56
CA THR A 60 3.96 13.94 3.59
C THR A 60 4.08 14.79 4.85
N ILE A 61 3.02 15.50 5.21
CA ILE A 61 2.90 16.07 6.55
C ILE A 61 2.40 14.92 7.41
N GLN A 62 3.32 14.28 8.15
CA GLN A 62 2.90 13.54 9.33
C GLN A 62 2.25 14.60 10.23
N ASN A 63 0.96 14.46 10.56
CA ASN A 63 0.24 15.39 11.42
C ASN A 63 0.99 15.55 12.75
N VAL A 64 1.88 16.54 12.82
CA VAL A 64 2.39 17.08 14.06
C VAL A 64 1.42 18.19 14.42
N SER A 65 0.48 17.87 15.30
CA SER A 65 -0.28 18.88 16.03
C SER A 65 0.70 19.81 16.71
N GLU A 66 0.94 21.01 16.18
CA GLU A 66 1.46 22.16 16.92
C GLU A 66 1.23 23.44 16.11
N GLU A 67 0.03 23.99 16.30
CA GLU A 67 -0.21 25.39 16.68
C GLU A 67 0.99 26.35 16.50
N GLN A 68 1.19 26.89 15.29
CA GLN A 68 1.91 28.14 15.11
C GLN A 68 1.17 29.07 14.16
N ALA A 69 0.35 29.92 14.77
CA ALA A 69 -0.08 31.18 14.19
C ALA A 69 1.14 32.09 13.95
N SER A 70 1.34 32.52 12.71
CA SER A 70 2.21 33.64 12.38
C SER A 70 1.50 34.51 11.33
N GLU A 71 1.50 35.82 11.58
CA GLU A 71 0.65 36.81 10.91
C GLU A 71 1.18 37.29 9.54
N GLY A 72 0.31 37.25 8.51
CA GLY A 72 0.29 38.09 7.29
C GLY A 72 1.07 37.55 6.07
N PRO A 73 0.61 37.74 4.79
CA PRO A 73 -0.47 38.58 4.23
C PRO A 73 -1.59 37.80 3.50
N VAL A 74 -2.87 38.13 3.76
CA VAL A 74 -4.10 37.59 3.11
C VAL A 74 -3.88 36.32 2.28
N GLU A 75 -3.60 35.21 2.97
CA GLU A 75 -3.70 33.88 2.39
C GLU A 75 -5.18 33.62 2.16
N VAL A 76 -5.60 33.69 0.90
CA VAL A 76 -6.82 33.01 0.48
C VAL A 76 -6.59 31.57 0.89
N PRO A 77 -7.35 31.00 1.85
CA PRO A 77 -7.12 29.64 2.27
C PRO A 77 -7.21 28.78 1.01
N PRO A 78 -6.14 28.06 0.63
CA PRO A 78 -6.26 27.15 -0.48
C PRO A 78 -7.35 26.16 -0.06
N GLU A 79 -8.49 26.19 -0.76
CA GLU A 79 -9.55 25.22 -0.51
C GLU A 79 -8.92 23.84 -0.69
N THR A 80 -8.68 23.15 0.43
CA THR A 80 -8.14 21.81 0.42
C THR A 80 -9.31 20.85 0.30
N VAL A 81 -9.15 19.88 -0.58
CA VAL A 81 -10.19 18.90 -0.89
C VAL A 81 -9.61 17.51 -0.73
N ASN A 82 -10.42 16.60 -0.20
CA ASN A 82 -10.07 15.20 -0.10
C ASN A 82 -10.45 14.51 -1.41
N ILE A 83 -9.48 13.88 -2.07
CA ILE A 83 -9.72 13.12 -3.29
C ILE A 83 -9.19 11.71 -3.15
N ARG A 84 -9.91 10.77 -3.77
CA ARG A 84 -9.42 9.40 -3.94
C ARG A 84 -8.84 9.22 -5.33
N ILE A 85 -7.63 8.67 -5.40
CA ILE A 85 -6.89 8.56 -6.66
C ILE A 85 -7.10 7.18 -7.29
N ALA A 86 -7.27 7.16 -8.62
CA ALA A 86 -7.60 5.96 -9.39
C ALA A 86 -6.36 5.18 -9.87
N CYS A 87 -5.18 5.82 -9.97
CA CYS A 87 -3.97 5.22 -10.52
C CYS A 87 -2.73 5.63 -9.72
N ASP A 88 -1.70 4.79 -9.71
CA ASP A 88 -0.40 5.12 -9.13
C ASP A 88 0.31 6.16 -10.01
N LEU A 89 0.72 7.27 -9.40
CA LEU A 89 1.30 8.42 -10.06
C LEU A 89 2.58 8.82 -9.31
N GLU A 90 3.73 8.46 -9.86
CA GLU A 90 5.04 8.80 -9.30
C GLU A 90 5.57 10.11 -9.90
N LYS A 91 6.10 11.00 -9.05
CA LYS A 91 6.76 12.26 -9.42
C LYS A 91 5.95 13.18 -10.33
N VAL A 92 4.64 13.25 -10.11
CA VAL A 92 3.76 14.13 -10.89
C VAL A 92 3.99 15.58 -10.49
N THR A 93 4.40 16.40 -11.45
CA THR A 93 4.65 17.82 -11.21
C THR A 93 3.41 18.63 -11.59
N ILE A 94 2.77 19.27 -10.60
CA ILE A 94 1.58 20.10 -10.82
C ILE A 94 1.92 21.50 -10.34
N GLY A 95 1.89 22.47 -11.26
CA GLY A 95 2.33 23.85 -10.98
C GLY A 95 3.85 24.02 -11.12
N GLN A 96 4.43 24.97 -10.36
CA GLN A 96 5.87 25.23 -10.38
C GLN A 96 6.59 24.49 -9.26
N GLY A 97 7.40 23.49 -9.63
CA GLY A 97 8.44 22.93 -8.76
C GLY A 97 7.99 21.92 -7.72
N THR A 98 6.70 21.60 -7.60
CA THR A 98 6.21 20.59 -6.67
C THR A 98 5.97 19.25 -7.37
N ALA A 99 6.73 18.24 -6.96
CA ALA A 99 6.50 16.85 -7.34
C ALA A 99 5.64 16.17 -6.27
N PHE A 100 4.58 15.49 -6.71
CA PHE A 100 3.67 14.72 -5.89
C PHE A 100 3.78 13.24 -6.24
N ASP A 101 3.77 12.38 -5.22
CA ASP A 101 3.70 10.94 -5.36
C ASP A 101 2.35 10.48 -4.81
N PHE A 102 1.53 9.88 -5.68
CA PHE A 102 0.21 9.37 -5.33
C PHE A 102 0.13 7.88 -5.57
N ARG A 103 -0.53 7.17 -4.65
CA ARG A 103 -0.82 5.74 -4.81
C ARG A 103 -2.29 5.51 -5.13
N GLU A 104 -2.54 4.51 -5.95
CA GLU A 104 -3.89 4.09 -6.29
C GLU A 104 -4.71 3.74 -5.04
N GLY A 105 -5.96 4.17 -5.01
CA GLY A 105 -6.93 3.82 -3.97
C GLY A 105 -6.76 4.57 -2.63
N GLN A 106 -5.70 5.35 -2.45
CA GLN A 106 -5.50 6.20 -1.26
C GLN A 106 -6.28 7.52 -1.34
N VAL A 107 -6.65 8.04 -0.17
CA VAL A 107 -7.29 9.34 -0.01
C VAL A 107 -6.23 10.36 0.35
N TYR A 108 -6.16 11.45 -0.42
CA TYR A 108 -5.22 12.53 -0.21
C TYR A 108 -5.96 13.85 -0.03
N THR A 109 -5.47 14.65 0.92
CA THR A 109 -5.87 16.06 1.06
C THR A 109 -4.93 16.90 0.20
N VAL A 110 -5.47 17.51 -0.86
CA VAL A 110 -4.69 18.34 -1.81
C VAL A 110 -5.40 19.67 -2.06
N PRO A 111 -4.68 20.71 -2.51
CA PRO A 111 -5.31 21.96 -2.93
C PRO A 111 -6.28 21.77 -4.11
N LEU A 112 -7.34 22.58 -4.16
CA LEU A 112 -8.40 22.52 -5.18
C LEU A 112 -7.85 22.53 -6.62
N HIS A 113 -6.82 23.35 -6.88
CA HIS A 113 -6.24 23.44 -8.22
C HIS A 113 -5.54 22.13 -8.66
N VAL A 114 -4.95 21.40 -7.70
CA VAL A 114 -4.36 20.07 -7.92
C VAL A 114 -5.47 19.05 -8.17
N ALA A 115 -6.51 19.06 -7.34
CA ALA A 115 -7.67 18.17 -7.50
C ALA A 115 -8.36 18.35 -8.86
N GLN A 116 -8.62 19.60 -9.28
CA GLN A 116 -9.20 19.90 -10.59
C GLN A 116 -8.28 19.45 -11.74
N HIS A 117 -6.96 19.57 -11.59
CA HIS A 117 -6.02 19.10 -12.61
C HIS A 117 -6.08 17.58 -12.76
N LEU A 118 -6.07 16.84 -11.65
CA LEU A 118 -6.16 15.38 -11.64
C LEU A 118 -7.52 14.88 -12.15
N ASP A 119 -8.60 15.60 -11.83
CA ASP A 119 -9.97 15.29 -12.29
C ASP A 119 -10.10 15.46 -13.81
N ARG A 120 -9.57 16.57 -14.37
CA ARG A 120 -9.53 16.77 -15.82
C ARG A 120 -8.76 15.68 -16.57
N LEU A 121 -7.76 15.10 -15.92
CA LEU A 121 -6.97 14.00 -16.47
C LEU A 121 -7.64 12.63 -16.25
N GLY A 122 -8.72 12.56 -15.47
CA GLY A 122 -9.43 11.32 -15.16
C GLY A 122 -8.74 10.45 -14.10
N TYR A 123 -7.85 11.03 -13.29
CA TYR A 123 -7.14 10.31 -12.22
C TYR A 123 -7.89 10.33 -10.87
N VAL A 124 -8.95 11.13 -10.76
CA VAL A 124 -9.79 11.18 -9.56
C VAL A 124 -10.91 10.16 -9.69
N TRP A 125 -11.01 9.27 -8.70
CA TRP A 125 -12.13 8.33 -8.59
C TRP A 125 -13.33 9.02 -7.93
N GLN A 126 -13.11 9.63 -6.76
CA GLN A 126 -14.20 10.23 -5.98
C GLN A 126 -13.69 11.46 -5.23
N TRP A 127 -14.56 12.48 -5.19
CA TRP A 127 -14.43 13.67 -4.35
C TRP A 127 -15.06 13.37 -2.98
N LEU A 128 -14.35 13.67 -1.89
CA LEU A 128 -14.74 13.37 -0.50
C LEU A 128 -14.91 14.64 0.32
#